data_AF-A0A0Z8U916-F1
#
_entry.id   AF-A0A0Z8U916-F1
#
_cell.length_a   1.000
_cell.length_b   1.000
_cell.length_c   1.000
_cell.angle_alpha   90.00
_cell.angle_beta   90.00
_cell.angle_gamma   90.00
#
_symmetry.space_group_name_H-M   'P 1'
#
loop_
_entity.id
_entity.type
_entity.pdbx_description
1 polymer ?
#
loop_
_entity_poly.entity_id
_entity_poly.type
_entity_poly.pdbx_seq_one_letter_code
_entity_poly.pdbx_strand_id
1 'polypeptide(L)'
;MAKYDFQKASKIPYLETAGYPLLIRLRKRRFKCKECAKMAVAETPLVKKNHQISVAVNQKIAQLLIENQAMTHIAHRLSISTSSVIRKLNEFKFETDWNTLPEVMSWDEYAFKKGKMSFIAQDFNSLNVIAILDGITQTTIRNHFLRYPRKVRNLVKVITMDMFSPYYKLAKPFALQFLSSG
;
A
#
# COMPACT_ATOMS: atom_id res chain seq x y z
N MET A 1 40.10 -4.18 -0.80
CA MET A 1 39.83 -3.38 0.43
C MET A 1 40.41 -4.11 1.64
N ALA A 2 40.93 -3.40 2.65
CA ALA A 2 41.47 -4.01 3.86
C ALA A 2 40.45 -3.98 5.01
N LYS A 3 40.52 -4.97 5.92
CA LYS A 3 39.76 -4.95 7.18
C LYS A 3 40.21 -3.74 8.00
N TYR A 4 39.28 -2.94 8.48
CA TYR A 4 39.57 -1.75 9.28
C TYR A 4 39.14 -1.98 10.73
N ASP A 5 37.86 -1.74 11.03
CA ASP A 5 37.29 -1.91 12.37
C ASP A 5 35.83 -2.39 12.27
N PHE A 6 35.05 -2.22 13.33
CA PHE A 6 33.62 -2.54 13.35
C PHE A 6 32.77 -1.30 13.58
N GLN A 7 31.55 -1.33 13.06
CA GLN A 7 30.52 -0.38 13.44
C GLN A 7 30.15 -0.56 14.93
N LYS A 8 29.70 0.53 15.57
CA LYS A 8 29.02 0.48 16.86
C LYS A 8 27.91 -0.57 16.82
N ALA A 9 27.83 -1.39 17.87
CA ALA A 9 26.82 -2.44 17.93
C ALA A 9 25.41 -1.83 17.93
N SER A 10 24.53 -2.36 17.08
CA SER A 10 23.13 -1.99 17.02
C SER A 10 22.26 -3.11 17.60
N LYS A 11 21.19 -2.75 18.30
CA LYS A 11 20.15 -3.70 18.72
C LYS A 11 19.10 -3.75 17.61
N ILE A 12 18.95 -4.90 16.97
CA ILE A 12 18.02 -5.10 15.85
C ILE A 12 16.85 -5.95 16.35
N PRO A 13 15.60 -5.45 16.32
CA PRO A 13 14.43 -6.23 16.65
C PRO A 13 14.30 -7.47 15.77
N TYR A 14 13.93 -8.58 16.38
CA TYR A 14 13.65 -9.85 15.70
C TYR A 14 12.32 -10.45 16.18
N LEU A 15 11.92 -11.56 15.59
CA LEU A 15 10.69 -12.25 15.96
C LEU A 15 10.76 -12.73 17.42
N GLU A 16 9.64 -12.58 18.13
CA GLU A 16 9.49 -13.06 19.50
C GLU A 16 9.70 -14.59 19.59
N THR A 17 10.15 -15.07 20.75
CA THR A 17 10.28 -16.50 21.04
C THR A 17 9.64 -16.78 22.38
N ALA A 18 8.67 -17.69 22.43
CA ALA A 18 7.90 -18.02 23.64
C ALA A 18 7.27 -16.79 24.34
N GLY A 19 6.85 -15.79 23.57
CA GLY A 19 6.24 -14.54 24.10
C GLY A 19 7.25 -13.50 24.62
N TYR A 20 8.55 -13.75 24.49
CA TYR A 20 9.59 -12.80 24.89
C TYR A 20 10.13 -12.00 23.69
N PRO A 21 10.23 -10.66 23.81
CA PRO A 21 10.89 -9.82 22.81
C PRO A 21 12.35 -10.21 22.58
N LEU A 22 12.75 -10.31 21.31
CA LEU A 22 14.13 -10.66 20.93
C LEU A 22 14.84 -9.50 20.24
N LEU A 23 16.09 -9.25 20.63
CA LEU A 23 16.97 -8.26 20.02
C LEU A 23 18.29 -8.92 19.61
N ILE A 24 18.68 -8.76 18.35
CA ILE A 24 19.99 -9.20 17.86
C ILE A 24 20.99 -8.06 18.03
N ARG A 25 22.08 -8.30 18.76
CA ARG A 25 23.20 -7.37 18.87
C ARG A 25 24.12 -7.52 17.66
N LEU A 26 23.92 -6.68 16.65
CA LEU A 26 24.64 -6.74 15.39
C LEU A 26 25.86 -5.81 15.38
N ARG A 27 27.02 -6.34 15.03
CA ARG A 27 28.26 -5.57 14.76
C ARG A 27 28.72 -5.85 13.33
N LYS A 28 28.64 -4.86 12.46
CA LYS A 28 29.06 -4.99 11.06
C LYS A 28 30.54 -4.61 10.90
N ARG A 29 31.29 -5.39 10.11
CA ARG A 29 32.69 -5.09 9.79
C ARG A 29 32.76 -3.90 8.82
N ARG A 30 33.73 -3.02 9.01
CA ARG A 30 34.07 -1.96 8.05
C ARG A 30 35.36 -2.30 7.30
N PHE A 31 35.39 -1.94 6.04
CA PHE A 31 36.50 -2.11 5.12
C PHE A 31 36.96 -0.75 4.61
N LYS A 32 38.27 -0.54 4.51
CA LYS A 32 38.88 0.69 3.99
C LYS A 32 39.59 0.37 2.66
N CYS A 33 39.37 1.20 1.65
CA CYS A 33 40.16 1.14 0.41
C CYS A 33 41.59 1.62 0.70
N LYS A 34 42.60 0.88 0.22
CA LYS A 34 44.01 1.24 0.44
C LYS A 34 44.44 2.44 -0.40
N GLU A 35 43.89 2.59 -1.61
CA GLU A 35 44.26 3.64 -2.55
C GLU A 35 43.49 4.95 -2.32
N CYS A 36 42.16 4.89 -2.18
CA CYS A 36 41.31 6.08 -2.09
C CYS A 36 40.71 6.33 -0.70
N ALA A 37 41.10 5.56 0.32
CA ALA A 37 40.64 5.67 1.71
C ALA A 37 39.11 5.54 1.94
N LYS A 38 38.30 5.28 0.91
CA LYS A 38 36.83 5.09 1.03
C LYS A 38 36.47 3.93 1.95
N MET A 39 35.41 4.13 2.74
CA MET A 39 34.89 3.15 3.69
C MET A 39 33.68 2.41 3.12
N ALA A 40 33.66 1.08 3.26
CA ALA A 40 32.49 0.25 3.02
C ALA A 40 32.14 -0.54 4.29
N VAL A 41 30.86 -0.84 4.47
CA VAL A 41 30.35 -1.65 5.59
C VAL A 41 29.89 -2.99 5.04
N ALA A 42 30.20 -4.08 5.74
CA ALA A 42 29.72 -5.41 5.40
C ALA A 42 28.18 -5.42 5.38
N GLU A 43 27.62 -5.94 4.30
CA GLU A 43 26.18 -6.16 4.19
C GLU A 43 25.78 -7.50 4.82
N THR A 44 24.52 -7.64 5.18
CA THR A 44 23.99 -8.84 5.83
C THR A 44 22.54 -9.05 5.41
N PRO A 45 22.08 -10.30 5.22
CA PRO A 45 20.67 -10.57 4.91
C PRO A 45 19.73 -10.24 6.08
N LEU A 46 20.25 -10.12 7.30
CA LEU A 46 19.44 -9.85 8.48
C LEU A 46 18.74 -8.48 8.44
N VAL A 47 19.44 -7.46 7.95
CA VAL A 47 18.95 -6.07 7.91
C VAL A 47 19.49 -5.34 6.70
N LYS A 48 18.59 -4.68 5.96
CA LYS A 48 18.92 -3.86 4.80
C LYS A 48 19.88 -2.71 5.18
N LYS A 49 20.63 -2.21 4.19
CA LYS A 49 21.50 -1.04 4.36
C LYS A 49 20.68 0.16 4.88
N ASN A 50 21.22 0.90 5.84
CA ASN A 50 20.57 2.06 6.47
C ASN A 50 19.24 1.77 7.21
N HIS A 51 18.97 0.50 7.56
CA HIS A 51 17.79 0.12 8.34
C HIS A 51 18.18 -0.43 9.72
N GLN A 52 17.25 -0.37 10.67
CA GLN A 52 17.41 -0.88 12.04
C GLN A 52 16.40 -1.98 12.41
N ILE A 53 15.47 -2.32 11.52
CA ILE A 53 14.48 -3.39 11.70
C ILE A 53 14.87 -4.56 10.81
N SER A 54 14.86 -5.78 11.36
CA SER A 54 15.21 -6.97 10.60
C SER A 54 14.25 -7.22 9.43
N VAL A 55 14.74 -7.91 8.40
CA VAL A 55 13.90 -8.29 7.25
C VAL A 55 12.73 -9.17 7.69
N ALA A 56 12.97 -10.10 8.61
CA ALA A 56 11.94 -10.99 9.18
C ALA A 56 10.81 -10.21 9.88
N VAL A 57 11.15 -9.21 10.71
CA VAL A 57 10.14 -8.37 11.36
C VAL A 57 9.37 -7.55 10.32
N ASN A 58 10.03 -6.97 9.31
CA ASN A 58 9.34 -6.24 8.25
C ASN A 58 8.36 -7.10 7.44
N GLN A 59 8.72 -8.36 7.17
CA GLN A 59 7.82 -9.33 6.53
C GLN A 59 6.65 -9.68 7.44
N LYS A 60 6.90 -9.85 8.74
CA LYS A 60 5.82 -10.13 9.69
C LYS A 60 4.86 -8.96 9.86
N ILE A 61 5.34 -7.71 9.87
CA ILE A 61 4.49 -6.52 9.83
C ILE A 61 3.56 -6.57 8.61
N ALA A 62 4.12 -6.84 7.41
CA ALA A 62 3.34 -6.94 6.19
C ALA A 62 2.26 -8.03 6.27
N GLN A 63 2.59 -9.21 6.78
CA GLN A 63 1.63 -10.28 7.00
C GLN A 63 0.50 -9.87 7.94
N LEU A 64 0.82 -9.31 9.11
CA LEU A 64 -0.20 -8.94 10.10
C LEU A 64 -1.09 -7.78 9.64
N LEU A 65 -0.58 -6.89 8.79
CA LEU A 65 -1.38 -5.85 8.13
C LEU A 65 -2.37 -6.46 7.13
N ILE A 66 -1.96 -7.48 6.36
CA ILE A 66 -2.84 -8.22 5.44
C ILE A 66 -3.92 -8.98 6.21
N GLU A 67 -3.59 -9.54 7.37
CA GLU A 67 -4.54 -10.16 8.31
C GLU A 67 -5.45 -9.12 9.03
N ASN A 68 -5.39 -7.85 8.64
CA ASN A 68 -6.19 -6.74 9.16
C ASN A 68 -6.08 -6.57 10.69
N GLN A 69 -4.91 -6.84 11.27
CA GLN A 69 -4.69 -6.60 12.70
C GLN A 69 -4.49 -5.11 13.00
N ALA A 70 -4.96 -4.69 14.17
CA ALA A 70 -4.78 -3.32 14.63
C ALA A 70 -3.29 -2.94 14.72
N MET A 71 -2.90 -1.80 14.15
CA MET A 71 -1.50 -1.36 14.10
C MET A 71 -0.84 -1.23 15.49
N THR A 72 -1.62 -0.84 16.51
CA THR A 72 -1.17 -0.77 17.91
C THR A 72 -0.85 -2.16 18.47
N HIS A 73 -1.67 -3.15 18.14
CA HIS A 73 -1.44 -4.54 18.52
C HIS A 73 -0.21 -5.13 17.81
N ILE A 74 -0.05 -4.87 16.51
CA ILE A 74 1.14 -5.26 15.74
C ILE A 74 2.41 -4.68 16.36
N ALA A 75 2.38 -3.38 16.69
CA ALA A 75 3.51 -2.69 17.29
C ALA A 75 3.90 -3.28 18.65
N HIS A 76 2.91 -3.55 19.51
CA HIS A 76 3.11 -4.20 20.80
C HIS A 76 3.73 -5.60 20.64
N ARG A 77 3.11 -6.45 19.80
CA ARG A 77 3.55 -7.83 19.56
C ARG A 77 4.98 -7.92 19.02
N LEU A 78 5.34 -7.03 18.10
CA LEU A 78 6.66 -7.04 17.47
C LEU A 78 7.69 -6.17 18.21
N SER A 79 7.33 -5.57 19.35
CA SER A 79 8.20 -4.69 20.14
C SER A 79 8.82 -3.55 19.30
N ILE A 80 7.99 -2.93 18.47
CA ILE A 80 8.36 -1.80 17.60
C ILE A 80 7.42 -0.62 17.81
N SER A 81 7.78 0.55 17.27
CA SER A 81 6.88 1.70 17.28
C SER A 81 5.71 1.53 16.30
N THR A 82 4.55 2.07 16.65
CA THR A 82 3.40 2.20 15.74
C THR A 82 3.75 2.97 14.46
N SER A 83 4.62 3.98 14.57
CA SER A 83 5.14 4.73 13.42
C SER A 83 5.91 3.85 12.42
N SER A 84 6.58 2.80 12.89
CA SER A 84 7.26 1.83 12.01
C SER A 84 6.27 0.98 11.24
N VAL A 85 5.16 0.58 11.88
CA VAL A 85 4.04 -0.13 11.23
C VAL A 85 3.38 0.77 10.18
N ILE A 86 3.10 2.03 10.51
CA ILE A 86 2.50 3.01 9.57
C ILE A 86 3.42 3.24 8.37
N ARG A 87 4.73 3.41 8.59
CA ARG A 87 5.68 3.55 7.48
C ARG A 87 5.65 2.34 6.56
N LYS A 88 5.55 1.13 7.13
CA LYS A 88 5.45 -0.10 6.35
C LYS A 88 4.11 -0.19 5.60
N LEU A 89 3.01 0.24 6.22
CA LEU A 89 1.70 0.34 5.57
C LEU A 89 1.75 1.29 4.36
N ASN A 90 2.42 2.43 4.50
CA ASN A 90 2.56 3.41 3.42
C ASN A 90 3.48 2.95 2.28
N GLU A 91 4.24 1.86 2.44
CA GLU A 91 4.97 1.24 1.33
C GLU A 91 4.03 0.48 0.39
N PHE A 92 2.87 0.01 0.88
CA PHE A 92 1.87 -0.60 0.03
C PHE A 92 1.23 0.48 -0.83
N LYS A 93 1.42 0.36 -2.14
CA LYS A 93 0.78 1.22 -3.12
C LYS A 93 -0.34 0.43 -3.77
N PHE A 94 -1.48 1.08 -3.87
CA PHE A 94 -2.54 0.63 -4.76
C PHE A 94 -2.14 1.05 -6.17
N GLU A 95 -1.63 0.13 -6.97
CA GLU A 95 -1.31 0.38 -8.38
C GLU A 95 -2.57 0.17 -9.21
N THR A 96 -3.05 1.24 -9.83
CA THR A 96 -4.17 1.17 -10.78
C THR A 96 -3.65 0.75 -12.15
N ASP A 97 -4.15 -0.36 -12.69
CA ASP A 97 -3.91 -0.73 -14.08
C ASP A 97 -4.76 0.12 -15.02
N TRP A 98 -4.12 1.04 -15.74
CA TRP A 98 -4.80 1.95 -16.67
C TRP A 98 -5.14 1.29 -18.02
N ASN A 99 -4.75 0.04 -18.23
CA ASN A 99 -4.97 -0.67 -19.49
C ASN A 99 -6.22 -1.55 -19.49
N THR A 100 -6.85 -1.73 -18.32
CA THR A 100 -7.99 -2.63 -18.16
C THR A 100 -9.11 -1.98 -17.36
N LEU A 101 -10.35 -2.15 -17.82
CA LEU A 101 -11.56 -1.88 -17.05
C LEU A 101 -12.51 -3.07 -17.24
N PRO A 102 -13.28 -3.47 -16.22
CA PRO A 102 -14.24 -4.56 -16.35
C PRO A 102 -15.43 -4.15 -17.23
N GLU A 103 -16.11 -5.14 -17.81
CA GLU A 103 -17.31 -4.89 -18.60
C GLU A 103 -18.48 -4.39 -17.74
N VAL A 104 -18.54 -4.82 -16.47
CA VAL A 104 -19.57 -4.42 -15.50
C VAL A 104 -18.87 -3.84 -14.27
N MET A 105 -19.20 -2.60 -13.95
CA MET A 105 -18.60 -1.87 -12.83
C MET A 105 -19.67 -1.38 -11.86
N SER A 106 -19.36 -1.34 -10.58
CA SER A 106 -20.19 -0.69 -9.58
C SER A 106 -19.55 0.61 -9.10
N TRP A 107 -20.36 1.66 -9.03
CA TRP A 107 -20.03 2.97 -8.47
C TRP A 107 -20.84 3.17 -7.20
N ASP A 108 -20.17 3.50 -6.10
CA ASP A 108 -20.80 3.72 -4.81
C ASP A 108 -20.11 4.85 -4.03
N GLU A 109 -20.78 5.33 -2.99
CA GLU A 109 -20.30 6.35 -2.08
C GLU A 109 -20.22 5.81 -0.65
N TYR A 110 -19.15 6.13 0.07
CA TYR A 110 -19.03 5.74 1.47
C TYR A 110 -18.48 6.88 2.34
N ALA A 111 -18.97 6.97 3.58
CA ALA A 111 -18.53 7.94 4.55
C ALA A 111 -17.31 7.42 5.32
N PHE A 112 -16.12 7.97 5.06
CA PHE A 112 -14.89 7.51 5.74
C PHE A 112 -14.55 8.35 6.99
N LYS A 113 -14.79 9.66 6.95
CA LYS A 113 -14.57 10.59 8.09
C LYS A 113 -15.83 11.40 8.30
N LYS A 114 -16.10 11.83 9.55
CA LYS A 114 -17.26 12.66 9.92
C LYS A 114 -17.44 13.81 8.89
N GLY A 115 -18.46 13.68 8.03
CA GLY A 115 -18.83 14.68 7.03
C GLY A 115 -18.11 14.66 5.68
N LYS A 116 -17.23 13.69 5.38
CA LYS A 116 -16.59 13.56 4.06
C LYS A 116 -16.91 12.20 3.41
N MET A 117 -17.60 12.28 2.28
CA MET A 117 -17.90 11.14 1.40
C MET A 117 -16.73 10.89 0.44
N SER A 118 -16.40 9.62 0.26
CA SER A 118 -15.44 9.13 -0.71
C SER A 118 -16.18 8.31 -1.76
N PHE A 119 -15.68 8.34 -2.99
CA PHE A 119 -16.20 7.54 -4.10
C PHE A 119 -15.40 6.24 -4.20
N ILE A 120 -16.09 5.12 -4.42
CA ILE A 120 -15.49 3.83 -4.72
C ILE A 120 -16.02 3.28 -6.04
N ALA A 121 -15.11 2.75 -6.85
CA ALA A 121 -15.44 1.95 -8.02
C ALA A 121 -14.85 0.56 -7.87
N GLN A 122 -15.62 -0.46 -8.20
CA GLN A 122 -15.21 -1.86 -8.14
C GLN A 122 -15.75 -2.65 -9.33
N ASP A 123 -15.09 -3.75 -9.66
CA ASP A 123 -15.64 -4.75 -10.57
C ASP A 123 -16.86 -5.40 -9.92
N PHE A 124 -17.98 -5.41 -10.64
CA PHE A 124 -19.24 -5.94 -10.13
C PHE A 124 -19.16 -7.44 -9.81
N ASN A 125 -18.41 -8.22 -10.60
CA ASN A 125 -18.36 -9.68 -10.45
C ASN A 125 -17.34 -10.11 -9.40
N SER A 126 -16.13 -9.54 -9.46
CA SER A 126 -15.03 -9.97 -8.60
C SER A 126 -14.95 -9.19 -7.28
N LEU A 127 -15.70 -8.09 -7.15
CA LEU A 127 -15.63 -7.13 -6.05
C LEU A 127 -14.23 -6.51 -5.87
N ASN A 128 -13.36 -6.66 -6.87
CA ASN A 128 -12.05 -6.04 -6.86
C ASN A 128 -12.20 -4.53 -6.99
N VAL A 129 -11.62 -3.81 -6.03
CA VAL A 129 -11.58 -2.36 -6.05
C VAL A 129 -10.77 -1.91 -7.27
N ILE A 130 -11.32 -0.95 -8.02
CA ILE A 130 -10.70 -0.31 -9.19
C ILE A 130 -10.13 1.05 -8.78
N ALA A 131 -10.92 1.81 -8.02
CA ALA A 131 -10.53 3.15 -7.59
C ALA A 131 -11.20 3.54 -6.27
N ILE A 132 -10.46 4.27 -5.45
CA ILE A 132 -10.96 4.99 -4.28
C ILE A 132 -10.56 6.45 -4.44
N LEU A 133 -11.53 7.37 -4.36
CA LEU A 133 -11.30 8.81 -4.56
C LEU A 133 -11.79 9.61 -3.34
N ASP A 134 -10.97 10.58 -2.91
CA ASP A 134 -11.24 11.45 -1.74
C ASP A 134 -12.32 12.53 -1.98
N GLY A 135 -13.19 12.34 -2.98
CA GLY A 135 -14.32 13.23 -3.23
C GLY A 135 -15.29 12.69 -4.29
N ILE A 136 -16.56 13.05 -4.10
CA ILE A 136 -17.71 12.61 -4.92
C ILE A 136 -18.05 13.59 -6.07
N THR A 137 -17.24 14.63 -6.28
CA THR A 137 -17.55 15.62 -7.32
C THR A 137 -17.41 15.00 -8.72
N GLN A 138 -18.35 15.34 -9.61
CA GLN A 138 -18.33 14.83 -10.99
C GLN A 138 -16.98 15.08 -11.68
N THR A 139 -16.36 16.24 -11.44
CA THR A 139 -15.06 16.60 -12.02
C THR A 139 -13.96 15.64 -11.58
N THR A 140 -13.90 15.28 -10.30
CA THR A 140 -12.88 14.36 -9.77
C THR A 140 -13.01 12.97 -10.38
N ILE A 141 -14.24 12.45 -10.43
CA ILE A 141 -14.54 11.12 -10.96
C ILE A 141 -14.30 11.10 -12.48
N ARG A 142 -14.76 12.13 -13.20
CA ARG A 142 -14.50 12.30 -14.64
C ARG A 142 -13.01 12.31 -14.95
N ASN A 143 -12.25 13.14 -14.24
CA ASN A 143 -10.82 13.29 -14.49
C ASN A 143 -10.07 11.99 -14.20
N HIS A 144 -10.49 11.23 -13.19
CA HIS A 144 -9.93 9.90 -12.93
C HIS A 144 -10.17 8.96 -14.12
N PHE A 145 -11.42 8.78 -14.55
CA PHE A 145 -11.73 7.83 -15.63
C PHE A 145 -11.21 8.28 -17.00
N LEU A 146 -11.06 9.58 -17.26
CA LEU A 146 -10.48 10.07 -18.51
C LEU A 146 -9.00 9.72 -18.70
N ARG A 147 -8.29 9.31 -17.65
CA ARG A 147 -6.92 8.80 -17.75
C ARG A 147 -6.85 7.45 -18.47
N TYR A 148 -7.93 6.67 -18.46
CA TYR A 148 -8.00 5.43 -19.21
C TYR A 148 -8.08 5.71 -20.71
N PRO A 149 -7.32 4.98 -21.55
CA PRO A 149 -7.42 5.09 -23.00
C PRO A 149 -8.86 4.86 -23.46
N ARG A 150 -9.28 5.59 -24.50
CA ARG A 150 -10.66 5.50 -25.02
C ARG A 150 -11.07 4.06 -25.36
N LYS A 151 -10.14 3.26 -25.91
CA LYS A 151 -10.39 1.84 -26.23
C LYS A 151 -10.79 1.03 -24.99
N VAL A 152 -10.11 1.25 -23.86
CA VAL A 152 -10.39 0.57 -22.59
C VAL A 152 -11.73 1.02 -22.02
N ARG A 153 -12.01 2.33 -22.07
CA ARG A 153 -13.29 2.88 -21.60
C ARG A 153 -14.49 2.32 -22.36
N ASN A 154 -14.37 2.12 -23.67
CA ASN A 154 -15.43 1.57 -24.50
C ASN A 154 -15.72 0.07 -24.21
N LEU A 155 -14.88 -0.63 -23.45
CA LEU A 155 -15.13 -2.01 -23.03
C LEU A 155 -16.15 -2.10 -21.88
N VAL A 156 -16.33 -1.01 -21.14
CA VAL A 156 -17.32 -0.94 -20.07
C VAL A 156 -18.71 -0.93 -20.71
N LYS A 157 -19.50 -1.96 -20.44
CA LYS A 157 -20.86 -2.13 -20.96
C LYS A 157 -21.89 -1.59 -19.98
N VAL A 158 -21.72 -1.90 -18.70
CA VAL A 158 -22.68 -1.61 -17.64
C VAL A 158 -22.01 -0.93 -16.46
N ILE A 159 -22.63 0.13 -15.95
CA ILE A 159 -22.26 0.70 -14.65
C ILE A 159 -23.50 0.66 -13.75
N THR A 160 -23.37 -0.05 -12.63
CA THR A 160 -24.36 -0.05 -11.55
C THR A 160 -24.06 1.11 -10.61
N MET A 161 -25.07 1.91 -10.29
CA MET A 161 -24.96 3.06 -9.40
C MET A 161 -26.33 3.37 -8.78
N ASP A 162 -26.33 4.06 -7.65
CA ASP A 162 -27.55 4.66 -7.10
C ASP A 162 -28.12 5.70 -8.08
N MET A 163 -29.43 5.93 -8.06
CA MET A 163 -30.20 6.77 -9.01
C MET A 163 -29.92 8.28 -8.91
N PHE A 164 -28.72 8.67 -8.50
CA PHE A 164 -28.30 10.05 -8.43
C PHE A 164 -28.04 10.62 -9.83
N SER A 165 -28.93 11.51 -10.28
CA SER A 165 -28.93 12.15 -11.61
C SER A 165 -27.57 12.72 -12.10
N PRO A 166 -26.72 13.30 -11.24
CA PRO A 166 -25.33 13.66 -11.55
C PRO A 166 -24.45 12.54 -12.10
N TYR A 167 -24.53 11.32 -11.55
CA TYR A 167 -23.71 10.21 -12.01
C TYR A 167 -24.14 9.69 -13.36
N TYR A 168 -25.45 9.66 -13.63
CA TYR A 168 -25.97 9.24 -14.92
C TYR A 168 -25.41 10.09 -16.07
N LYS A 169 -25.41 11.41 -15.93
CA LYS A 169 -24.83 12.33 -16.93
C LYS A 169 -23.32 12.09 -17.11
N LEU A 170 -22.64 11.79 -16.02
CA LEU A 170 -21.20 11.55 -16.02
C LEU A 170 -20.84 10.21 -16.66
N ALA A 171 -21.61 9.17 -16.42
CA ALA A 171 -21.32 7.80 -16.82
C ALA A 171 -21.78 7.48 -18.24
N LYS A 172 -22.75 8.23 -18.78
CA LYS A 172 -23.26 8.09 -20.16
C LYS A 172 -22.18 8.01 -21.27
N PRO A 173 -21.07 8.77 -21.22
CA PRO A 173 -20.00 8.64 -22.20
C PRO A 173 -19.12 7.39 -22.03
N PHE A 174 -19.30 6.65 -20.95
CA PHE A 174 -18.44 5.54 -20.54
C PHE A 174 -19.15 4.17 -20.54
N ALA A 175 -20.48 4.10 -20.63
CA ALA A 175 -21.22 2.83 -20.61
C ALA A 175 -22.44 2.84 -21.53
N LEU A 176 -22.80 1.65 -22.02
CA LEU A 176 -23.90 1.42 -22.97
C LEU A 176 -25.25 1.21 -22.27
N GLN A 177 -25.25 0.74 -21.02
CA GLN A 177 -26.47 0.45 -20.26
C GLN A 177 -26.29 0.76 -18.76
N PHE A 178 -27.35 1.24 -18.10
CA PHE A 178 -27.37 1.59 -16.68
C PHE A 178 -28.42 0.76 -15.97
N LEU A 179 -28.04 0.12 -14.86
CA LEU A 179 -28.95 -0.62 -14.00
C LEU A 179 -28.96 0.04 -12.63
N SER A 180 -30.16 0.37 -12.13
CA SER A 180 -30.33 0.87 -10.76
C SER A 180 -30.07 -0.28 -9.80
N SER A 181 -29.22 -0.07 -8.80
CA SER A 181 -29.17 -0.90 -7.61
C SER A 181 -30.39 -0.56 -6.74
N GLY A 182 -31.47 -1.30 -6.94
CA GLY A 182 -32.68 -1.29 -6.09
C GLY A 182 -32.90 -2.68 -5.52
#